data_AF-A0A1Z8KUD8-F1
#
_entry.id   AF-A0A1Z8KUD8-F1
#
_cell.length_a   1.000
_cell.length_b   1.000
_cell.length_c   1.000
_cell.angle_alpha   90.00
_cell.angle_beta   90.00
_cell.angle_gamma   90.00
#
_symmetry.space_group_name_H-M   'P 1'
#
loop_
_entity.id
_entity.type
_entity.pdbx_description
1 polymer ?
#
loop_
_entity_poly.entity_id
_entity_poly.type
_entity_poly.pdbx_seq_one_letter_code
_entity_poly.pdbx_strand_id
1 'polypeptide(L)'
;MRNTLFSSLAVIALTCGIHGIAQAGDPTVDAIRAQALPTIEKLAASPDVISAIKAQNQSTDGYDDSRITALDQQWRTETAATSKPLIDAVVKHPLTDHLHSFQQEGAGLFSEIIVMDIKGLNVALSDVTSDYWQGDEAKWQKTAGTGHDEHFIDEVEFDESSQTFQSQVSVSVIDPDTGAAIGAITVGVVVDEL
;
A
#
# COMPACT_ATOMS: atom_id res chain seq x y z
N MET A 1 -43.66 73.67 15.07
CA MET A 1 -42.49 73.63 14.16
C MET A 1 -41.21 73.57 14.97
N ARG A 2 -40.61 72.37 15.11
CA ARG A 2 -39.18 72.18 15.41
C ARG A 2 -38.82 70.72 15.17
N ASN A 3 -37.97 70.50 14.16
CA ASN A 3 -37.26 69.25 13.86
C ASN A 3 -36.39 68.81 15.03
N THR A 4 -36.22 67.48 15.20
CA THR A 4 -34.94 66.79 15.43
C THR A 4 -35.21 65.27 15.53
N LEU A 5 -34.93 64.50 14.48
CA LEU A 5 -33.72 63.67 14.26
C LEU A 5 -33.84 62.25 14.86
N PHE A 6 -34.20 61.31 13.98
CA PHE A 6 -33.94 59.88 14.17
C PHE A 6 -32.46 59.61 13.91
N SER A 7 -31.73 59.14 14.92
CA SER A 7 -30.37 58.62 14.73
C SER A 7 -30.43 57.11 14.56
N SER A 8 -30.36 56.67 13.30
CA SER A 8 -30.13 55.28 12.93
C SER A 8 -28.67 54.92 13.18
N LEU A 9 -28.40 54.00 14.12
CA LEU A 9 -27.07 53.39 14.27
C LEU A 9 -27.04 52.12 13.41
N ALA A 10 -26.49 52.23 12.20
CA ALA A 10 -26.19 51.08 11.36
C ALA A 10 -24.88 50.45 11.83
N VAL A 11 -24.96 49.31 12.51
CA VAL A 11 -23.79 48.46 12.80
C VAL A 11 -23.51 47.65 11.54
N ILE A 12 -22.48 48.05 10.79
CA ILE A 12 -21.92 47.23 9.71
C ILE A 12 -21.07 46.15 10.39
N ALA A 13 -21.64 44.96 10.56
CA ALA A 13 -20.89 43.77 10.93
C ALA A 13 -20.10 43.31 9.69
N LEU A 14 -18.80 43.63 9.67
CA LEU A 14 -17.88 43.12 8.67
C LEU A 14 -17.57 41.65 9.02
N THR A 15 -18.37 40.73 8.51
CA THR A 15 -18.06 39.30 8.57
C THR A 15 -16.89 39.02 7.64
N CYS A 16 -15.69 38.98 8.20
CA CYS A 16 -14.51 38.45 7.52
C CYS A 16 -14.74 36.94 7.34
N GLY A 17 -15.16 36.53 6.15
CA GLY A 17 -15.30 35.13 5.80
C GLY A 17 -13.93 34.48 5.85
N ILE A 18 -13.73 33.59 6.82
CA ILE A 18 -12.60 32.65 6.83
C ILE A 18 -12.83 31.74 5.64
N HIS A 19 -12.25 32.08 4.50
CA HIS A 19 -12.17 31.17 3.38
C HIS A 19 -11.21 30.07 3.82
N GLY A 20 -11.75 28.89 4.10
CA GLY A 20 -10.95 27.69 4.26
C GLY A 20 -10.09 27.55 3.01
N ILE A 21 -8.78 27.76 3.16
CA ILE A 21 -7.84 27.45 2.09
C ILE A 21 -7.90 25.93 2.00
N ALA A 22 -8.56 25.40 0.98
CA ALA A 22 -8.41 24.01 0.61
C ALA A 22 -6.91 23.80 0.38
N GLN A 23 -6.27 22.99 1.22
CA GLN A 23 -4.95 22.46 0.91
C GLN A 23 -5.09 21.77 -0.45
N ALA A 24 -4.40 22.28 -1.46
CA ALA A 24 -4.23 21.52 -2.69
C ALA A 24 -3.60 20.17 -2.31
N GLY A 25 -4.09 19.07 -2.89
CA GLY A 25 -3.48 17.75 -2.70
C GLY A 25 -2.00 17.79 -3.06
N ASP A 26 -1.22 16.87 -2.49
CA ASP A 26 0.16 16.67 -2.90
C ASP A 26 0.18 16.27 -4.39
N PRO A 27 0.79 17.08 -5.29
CA PRO A 27 0.80 16.80 -6.72
C PRO A 27 1.40 15.43 -7.07
N THR A 28 2.34 14.93 -6.28
CA THR A 28 2.94 13.61 -6.47
C THR A 28 1.94 12.51 -6.12
N VAL A 29 1.22 12.65 -5.01
CA VAL A 29 0.16 11.70 -4.62
C VAL A 29 -0.96 11.69 -5.68
N ASP A 30 -1.31 12.84 -6.23
CA ASP A 30 -2.31 12.94 -7.31
C ASP A 30 -1.81 12.29 -8.60
N ALA A 31 -0.52 12.43 -8.95
CA ALA A 31 0.08 11.76 -10.09
C ALA A 31 0.12 10.23 -9.92
N ILE A 32 0.52 9.73 -8.75
CA ILE A 32 0.50 8.30 -8.41
C ILE A 32 -0.92 7.74 -8.54
N ARG A 33 -1.91 8.42 -7.95
CA ARG A 33 -3.31 8.00 -8.01
C ARG A 33 -3.83 7.93 -9.45
N ALA A 34 -3.41 8.87 -10.30
CA ALA A 34 -3.86 8.91 -11.69
C ALA A 34 -3.16 7.88 -12.59
N GLN A 35 -1.87 7.61 -12.36
CA GLN A 35 -1.01 6.92 -13.32
C GLN A 35 -0.62 5.51 -12.90
N ALA A 36 -0.41 5.27 -11.61
CA ALA A 36 0.04 3.98 -11.08
C ALA A 36 -1.11 3.16 -10.48
N LEU A 37 -1.95 3.78 -9.65
CA LEU A 37 -2.98 3.08 -8.87
C LEU A 37 -3.90 2.19 -9.72
N PRO A 38 -4.48 2.62 -10.86
CA PRO A 38 -5.38 1.76 -11.64
C PRO A 38 -4.70 0.47 -12.15
N THR A 39 -3.40 0.55 -12.46
CA THR A 39 -2.61 -0.60 -12.93
C THR A 39 -2.32 -1.55 -11.77
N ILE A 40 -2.07 -1.01 -10.58
CA ILE A 40 -1.85 -1.77 -9.34
C ILE A 40 -3.15 -2.46 -8.90
N GLU A 41 -4.29 -1.77 -8.91
CA GLU A 41 -5.61 -2.34 -8.62
C GLU A 41 -5.93 -3.52 -9.57
N LYS A 42 -5.57 -3.38 -10.85
CA LYS A 42 -5.72 -4.46 -11.83
C LYS A 42 -4.84 -5.68 -11.51
N LEU A 43 -3.61 -5.48 -11.03
CA LEU A 43 -2.74 -6.55 -10.56
C LEU A 43 -3.34 -7.24 -9.32
N ALA A 44 -3.81 -6.46 -8.34
CA ALA A 44 -4.44 -6.96 -7.11
C ALA A 44 -5.66 -7.84 -7.42
N ALA A 45 -6.47 -7.45 -8.41
CA ALA A 45 -7.65 -8.18 -8.85
C ALA A 45 -7.35 -9.36 -9.79
N SER A 46 -6.08 -9.66 -10.10
CA SER A 46 -5.73 -10.74 -11.02
C SER A 46 -6.05 -12.12 -10.41
N PRO A 47 -6.53 -13.10 -11.21
CA PRO A 47 -6.84 -14.44 -10.71
C PRO A 47 -5.64 -15.14 -10.05
N ASP A 48 -4.43 -14.89 -10.53
CA ASP A 48 -3.21 -15.52 -10.03
C ASP A 48 -2.84 -15.00 -8.63
N VAL A 49 -2.94 -13.68 -8.40
CA VAL A 49 -2.74 -13.07 -7.07
C VAL A 49 -3.79 -13.56 -6.08
N ILE A 50 -5.07 -13.51 -6.45
CA ILE A 50 -6.18 -13.95 -5.59
C ILE A 50 -6.01 -15.43 -5.21
N SER A 51 -5.68 -16.28 -6.19
CA SER A 51 -5.51 -17.72 -5.96
C SER A 51 -4.32 -18.03 -5.05
N ALA A 52 -3.20 -17.34 -5.24
CA ALA A 52 -2.01 -17.49 -4.40
C ALA A 52 -2.29 -17.10 -2.94
N ILE A 53 -2.94 -15.96 -2.72
CA ILE A 53 -3.32 -15.50 -1.38
C ILE A 53 -4.31 -16.46 -0.72
N LYS A 54 -5.34 -16.92 -1.45
CA LYS A 54 -6.30 -17.92 -0.93
C LYS A 54 -5.60 -19.20 -0.49
N ALA A 55 -4.64 -19.71 -1.28
CA ALA A 55 -3.86 -20.89 -0.93
C ALA A 55 -2.96 -20.67 0.29
N GLN A 56 -2.30 -19.50 0.40
CA GLN A 56 -1.51 -19.15 1.57
C GLN A 56 -2.39 -19.07 2.82
N ASN A 57 -3.53 -18.37 2.75
CA ASN A 57 -4.45 -18.20 3.88
C ASN A 57 -4.94 -19.55 4.43
N GLN A 58 -5.14 -20.57 3.58
CA GLN A 58 -5.46 -21.93 4.06
C GLN A 58 -4.34 -22.54 4.92
N SER A 59 -3.09 -22.22 4.61
CA SER A 59 -1.93 -22.71 5.36
C SER A 59 -1.67 -21.89 6.62
N THR A 60 -1.94 -20.59 6.58
CA THR A 60 -1.58 -19.65 7.65
C THR A 60 -2.71 -19.38 8.63
N ASP A 61 -3.97 -19.76 8.33
CA ASP A 61 -5.16 -19.53 9.17
C ASP A 61 -4.92 -19.82 10.66
N GLY A 62 -4.32 -20.98 10.97
CA GLY A 62 -4.03 -21.43 12.33
C GLY A 62 -2.76 -20.86 12.96
N TYR A 63 -2.02 -19.96 12.30
CA TYR A 63 -0.81 -19.38 12.86
C TYR A 63 -1.16 -18.33 13.92
N ASP A 64 -0.57 -18.50 15.10
CA ASP A 64 -0.58 -17.52 16.18
C ASP A 64 0.61 -16.55 16.06
N ASP A 65 0.62 -15.52 16.90
CA ASP A 65 1.67 -14.49 16.93
C ASP A 65 3.06 -15.08 17.18
N SER A 66 3.14 -16.18 17.94
CA SER A 66 4.40 -16.86 18.22
C SER A 66 4.97 -17.52 16.97
N ARG A 67 4.12 -18.14 16.16
CA ARG A 67 4.49 -18.76 14.88
C ARG A 67 4.88 -17.70 13.87
N ILE A 68 4.13 -16.60 13.78
CA ILE A 68 4.42 -15.47 12.90
C ILE A 68 5.79 -14.88 13.24
N THR A 69 6.02 -14.55 14.52
CA THR A 69 7.29 -14.01 15.01
C THR A 69 8.45 -14.97 14.75
N ALA A 70 8.24 -16.29 14.88
CA ALA A 70 9.27 -17.29 14.60
C ALA A 70 9.65 -17.34 13.12
N LEU A 71 8.68 -17.27 12.21
CA LEU A 71 8.92 -17.21 10.75
C LEU A 71 9.65 -15.92 10.36
N ASP A 72 9.25 -14.82 10.97
CA ASP A 72 9.85 -13.52 10.76
C ASP A 72 11.33 -13.47 11.21
N GLN A 73 11.63 -14.01 12.39
CA GLN A 73 13.00 -14.17 12.87
C GLN A 73 13.81 -15.14 11.99
N GLN A 74 13.19 -16.21 11.48
CA GLN A 74 13.82 -17.13 10.55
C GLN A 74 14.22 -16.38 9.27
N TRP A 75 13.31 -15.62 8.66
CA TRP A 75 13.59 -14.83 7.45
C TRP A 75 14.77 -13.89 7.64
N ARG A 76 14.75 -13.07 8.71
CA ARG A 76 15.85 -12.15 9.04
C ARG A 76 17.19 -12.87 9.23
N THR A 77 17.17 -14.09 9.75
CA THR A 77 18.38 -14.92 9.85
C THR A 77 18.83 -15.41 8.48
N GLU A 78 17.89 -15.79 7.62
CA GLU A 78 18.16 -16.27 6.27
C GLU A 78 18.72 -15.20 5.34
N THR A 79 18.39 -13.91 5.50
CA THR A 79 18.93 -12.83 4.64
C THR A 79 20.46 -12.81 4.61
N ALA A 80 21.14 -13.14 5.71
CA ALA A 80 22.60 -13.24 5.79
C ALA A 80 23.16 -14.66 5.62
N ALA A 81 22.31 -15.70 5.59
CA ALA A 81 22.75 -17.10 5.55
C ALA A 81 22.97 -17.64 4.12
N THR A 82 23.75 -18.71 3.97
CA THR A 82 23.87 -19.42 2.67
C THR A 82 22.63 -20.26 2.36
N SER A 83 22.04 -20.90 3.38
CA SER A 83 20.80 -21.68 3.23
C SER A 83 19.62 -20.78 3.59
N LYS A 84 18.68 -20.62 2.66
CA LYS A 84 17.55 -19.69 2.79
C LYS A 84 16.20 -20.33 2.44
N PRO A 85 15.81 -21.45 3.08
CA PRO A 85 14.66 -22.23 2.65
C PRO A 85 13.32 -21.48 2.69
N LEU A 86 13.10 -20.56 3.64
CA LEU A 86 11.88 -19.75 3.70
C LEU A 86 11.89 -18.66 2.62
N ILE A 87 13.01 -17.94 2.46
CA ILE A 87 13.16 -16.95 1.38
C ILE A 87 12.99 -17.62 0.02
N ASP A 88 13.67 -18.75 -0.20
CA ASP A 88 13.60 -19.54 -1.43
C ASP A 88 12.16 -19.96 -1.74
N ALA A 89 11.37 -20.35 -0.73
CA ALA A 89 9.98 -20.74 -0.94
C ALA A 89 9.11 -19.58 -1.46
N VAL A 90 9.39 -18.35 -1.01
CA VAL A 90 8.65 -17.15 -1.41
C VAL A 90 9.14 -16.61 -2.76
N VAL A 91 10.46 -16.47 -2.96
CA VAL A 91 10.98 -15.89 -4.21
C VAL A 91 10.90 -16.85 -5.39
N LYS A 92 10.80 -18.16 -5.14
CA LYS A 92 10.56 -19.18 -6.19
C LYS A 92 9.07 -19.51 -6.34
N HIS A 93 8.19 -18.77 -5.67
CA HIS A 93 6.75 -18.95 -5.84
C HIS A 93 6.36 -18.68 -7.31
N PRO A 94 5.48 -19.48 -7.94
CA PRO A 94 5.12 -19.28 -9.35
C PRO A 94 4.58 -17.88 -9.70
N LEU A 95 3.97 -17.20 -8.72
CA LEU A 95 3.51 -15.81 -8.89
C LEU A 95 4.67 -14.82 -9.09
N THR A 96 5.88 -15.11 -8.59
CA THR A 96 7.02 -14.19 -8.67
C THR A 96 7.40 -13.84 -10.12
N ASP A 97 7.37 -14.82 -11.03
CA ASP A 97 7.64 -14.56 -12.46
C ASP A 97 6.62 -13.57 -13.06
N HIS A 98 5.35 -13.64 -12.61
CA HIS A 98 4.33 -12.68 -13.02
C HIS A 98 4.61 -11.28 -12.46
N LEU A 99 5.06 -11.16 -11.21
CA LEU A 99 5.44 -9.89 -10.60
C LEU A 99 6.63 -9.25 -11.33
N HIS A 100 7.66 -10.04 -11.67
CA HIS A 100 8.79 -9.55 -12.48
C HIS A 100 8.37 -9.11 -13.89
N SER A 101 7.41 -9.81 -14.50
CA SER A 101 6.87 -9.41 -15.80
C SER A 101 6.13 -8.06 -15.70
N PHE A 102 5.33 -7.88 -14.65
CA PHE A 102 4.64 -6.63 -14.37
C PHE A 102 5.61 -5.46 -14.14
N GLN A 103 6.70 -5.66 -13.38
CA GLN A 103 7.74 -4.63 -13.22
C GLN A 103 8.39 -4.26 -14.55
N GLN A 104 8.72 -5.25 -15.39
CA GLN A 104 9.32 -5.02 -16.71
C GLN A 104 8.37 -4.23 -17.63
N GLU A 105 7.07 -4.55 -17.62
CA GLU A 105 6.05 -3.81 -18.36
C GLU A 105 5.89 -2.37 -17.88
N GLY A 106 6.14 -2.12 -16.58
CA GLY A 106 6.16 -0.79 -15.97
C GLY A 106 7.35 0.08 -16.39
N ALA A 107 8.33 -0.46 -17.12
CA ALA A 107 9.44 0.28 -17.71
C ALA A 107 10.22 1.20 -16.74
N GLY A 108 10.34 0.81 -15.48
CA GLY A 108 11.03 1.58 -14.43
C GLY A 108 10.11 2.22 -13.39
N LEU A 109 8.80 2.34 -13.67
CA LEU A 109 7.83 2.93 -12.75
C LEU A 109 7.64 2.10 -11.48
N PHE A 110 7.78 0.77 -11.55
CA PHE A 110 7.58 -0.13 -10.42
C PHE A 110 8.89 -0.73 -9.94
N SER A 111 9.32 -0.37 -8.73
CA SER A 111 10.62 -0.76 -8.15
C SER A 111 10.56 -2.09 -7.39
N GLU A 112 9.48 -2.33 -6.66
CA GLU A 112 9.25 -3.53 -5.85
C GLU A 112 7.77 -3.93 -5.86
N ILE A 113 7.48 -5.21 -5.66
CA ILE A 113 6.13 -5.74 -5.49
C ILE A 113 6.12 -6.78 -4.38
N ILE A 114 5.27 -6.55 -3.38
CA ILE A 114 5.10 -7.40 -2.21
C ILE A 114 3.65 -7.89 -2.20
N VAL A 115 3.44 -9.21 -2.25
CA VAL A 115 2.11 -9.81 -2.11
C VAL A 115 2.01 -10.44 -0.72
N MET A 116 1.02 -10.01 0.07
CA MET A 116 0.83 -10.39 1.45
C MET A 116 -0.50 -11.10 1.66
N ASP A 117 -0.53 -12.06 2.59
CA ASP A 117 -1.74 -12.75 3.02
C ASP A 117 -2.55 -11.94 4.06
N ILE A 118 -3.65 -12.50 4.58
CA ILE A 118 -4.52 -11.80 5.55
C ILE A 118 -3.91 -11.69 6.96
N LYS A 119 -2.73 -12.25 7.19
CA LYS A 119 -1.93 -12.03 8.41
C LYS A 119 -0.75 -11.09 8.15
N GLY A 120 -0.57 -10.63 6.92
CA GLY A 120 0.55 -9.81 6.48
C GLY A 120 1.81 -10.62 6.21
N LEU A 121 1.73 -11.94 6.00
CA LEU A 121 2.88 -12.77 5.66
C LEU A 121 3.13 -12.73 4.15
N ASN A 122 4.41 -12.64 3.75
CA ASN A 122 4.77 -12.63 2.34
C ASN A 122 4.37 -13.94 1.64
N VAL A 123 3.61 -13.81 0.55
CA VAL A 123 3.16 -14.89 -0.34
C VAL A 123 4.12 -15.02 -1.52
N ALA A 124 4.43 -13.89 -2.16
CA ALA A 124 5.34 -13.78 -3.29
C ALA A 124 5.91 -12.36 -3.31
N LEU A 125 7.11 -12.23 -3.87
CA LEU A 125 7.86 -10.97 -3.88
C LEU A 125 8.56 -10.81 -5.22
N SER A 126 8.67 -9.59 -5.74
CA SER A 126 9.65 -9.29 -6.79
C SER A 126 11.08 -9.28 -6.24
N ASP A 127 11.25 -8.75 -5.03
CA ASP A 127 12.54 -8.51 -4.39
C ASP A 127 12.46 -8.90 -2.92
N VAL A 128 13.58 -9.37 -2.36
CA VAL A 128 13.63 -9.84 -0.98
C VAL A 128 13.45 -8.68 -0.02
N THR A 129 12.40 -8.73 0.80
CA THR A 129 12.14 -7.79 1.89
C THR A 129 13.10 -8.02 3.07
N SER A 130 13.23 -7.03 3.95
CA SER A 130 14.05 -7.14 5.17
C SER A 130 13.50 -8.17 6.16
N ASP A 131 12.19 -8.40 6.15
CA ASP A 131 11.46 -9.30 7.03
C ASP A 131 10.27 -9.99 6.34
N TYR A 132 9.68 -10.99 7.00
CA TYR A 132 8.64 -11.84 6.39
C TYR A 132 7.23 -11.38 6.73
N TRP A 133 7.07 -10.83 7.93
CA TRP A 133 5.80 -10.33 8.42
C TRP A 133 5.74 -8.82 8.19
N GLN A 134 4.67 -8.39 7.53
CA GLN A 134 4.38 -7.01 7.18
C GLN A 134 3.08 -6.53 7.83
N GLY A 135 2.42 -7.37 8.62
CA GLY A 135 1.10 -7.08 9.20
C GLY A 135 1.14 -6.02 10.31
N ASP A 136 2.32 -5.71 10.83
CA ASP A 136 2.57 -4.58 11.72
C ASP A 136 2.84 -3.26 10.98
N GLU A 137 2.99 -3.30 9.66
CA GLU A 137 3.26 -2.11 8.85
C GLU A 137 1.99 -1.39 8.37
N ALA A 138 2.10 -0.07 8.18
CA ALA A 138 0.99 0.78 7.73
C ALA A 138 0.42 0.32 6.37
N LYS A 139 1.29 -0.12 5.46
CA LYS A 139 0.95 -0.65 4.13
C LYS A 139 -0.09 -1.77 4.18
N TRP A 140 0.00 -2.65 5.18
CA TRP A 140 -0.96 -3.72 5.41
C TRP A 140 -2.13 -3.28 6.31
N GLN A 141 -1.84 -2.58 7.42
CA GLN A 141 -2.85 -2.17 8.40
C GLN A 141 -3.92 -1.25 7.83
N LYS A 142 -3.54 -0.34 6.92
CA LYS A 142 -4.43 0.63 6.27
C LYS A 142 -5.14 0.06 5.04
N THR A 143 -4.84 -1.17 4.63
CA THR A 143 -5.46 -1.86 3.50
C THR A 143 -6.17 -3.12 3.98
N ALA A 144 -5.55 -4.29 3.85
CA ALA A 144 -6.12 -5.57 4.25
C ALA A 144 -6.55 -5.60 5.73
N GLY A 145 -5.81 -4.92 6.61
CA GLY A 145 -6.13 -4.83 8.03
C GLY A 145 -7.46 -4.12 8.34
N THR A 146 -8.00 -3.36 7.39
CA THR A 146 -9.33 -2.74 7.51
C THR A 146 -10.48 -3.73 7.22
N GLY A 147 -10.18 -4.83 6.50
CA GLY A 147 -11.16 -5.79 6.02
C GLY A 147 -11.95 -5.36 4.79
N HIS A 148 -11.65 -4.20 4.20
CA HIS A 148 -12.40 -3.58 3.11
C HIS A 148 -11.54 -3.34 1.86
N ASP A 149 -12.20 -2.94 0.77
CA ASP A 149 -11.55 -2.51 -0.48
C ASP A 149 -10.96 -1.11 -0.30
N GLU A 150 -9.72 -1.09 0.20
CA GLU A 150 -8.98 0.13 0.51
C GLU A 150 -7.64 0.14 -0.24
N HIS A 151 -7.17 1.36 -0.55
CA HIS A 151 -5.81 1.61 -1.00
C HIS A 151 -5.12 2.61 -0.07
N PHE A 152 -3.80 2.55 -0.01
CA PHE A 152 -2.97 3.46 0.76
C PHE A 152 -1.78 3.88 -0.09
N ILE A 153 -1.55 5.19 -0.20
CA ILE A 153 -0.36 5.77 -0.84
C ILE A 153 0.45 6.38 0.29
N ASP A 154 1.65 5.85 0.52
CA ASP A 154 2.53 6.33 1.57
C ASP A 154 3.25 7.61 1.17
N GLU A 155 3.90 8.25 2.14
CA GLU A 155 4.75 9.41 1.89
C GLU A 155 5.90 9.03 0.92
N VAL A 156 6.40 10.04 0.20
CA VAL A 156 7.56 9.85 -0.69
C VAL A 156 8.82 9.79 0.16
N GLU A 157 9.58 8.71 0.01
CA GLU A 157 10.84 8.48 0.70
C GLU A 157 11.97 8.24 -0.30
N PHE A 158 13.20 8.52 0.13
CA PHE A 158 14.39 8.16 -0.65
C PHE A 158 14.77 6.71 -0.33
N ASP A 159 14.72 5.84 -1.33
CA ASP A 159 15.19 4.47 -1.19
C ASP A 159 16.69 4.37 -1.48
N GLU A 160 17.46 4.07 -0.43
CA GLU A 160 18.92 3.97 -0.54
C GLU A 160 19.37 2.82 -1.46
N SER A 161 18.55 1.78 -1.62
CA SER A 161 18.93 0.59 -2.39
C SER A 161 18.92 0.86 -3.91
N SER A 162 17.91 1.59 -4.38
CA SER A 162 17.72 1.99 -5.77
C SER A 162 18.28 3.39 -6.08
N GLN A 163 18.60 4.19 -5.05
CA GLN A 163 18.97 5.60 -5.16
C GLN A 163 17.88 6.45 -5.85
N THR A 164 16.61 6.14 -5.58
CA THR A 164 15.44 6.84 -6.16
C THR A 164 14.50 7.36 -5.09
N PHE A 165 13.72 8.39 -5.43
CA PHE A 165 12.55 8.75 -4.63
C PHE A 165 11.39 7.86 -5.03
N GLN A 166 10.82 7.15 -4.06
CA GLN A 166 9.69 6.27 -4.28
C GLN A 166 8.60 6.49 -3.22
N SER A 167 7.36 6.16 -3.60
CA SER A 167 6.25 6.03 -2.66
C SER A 167 5.70 4.62 -2.77
N GLN A 168 5.37 4.01 -1.64
CA GLN A 168 4.69 2.71 -1.64
C GLN A 168 3.19 2.89 -1.82
N VAL A 169 2.63 2.15 -2.77
CA VAL A 169 1.19 2.10 -3.05
C VAL A 169 0.68 0.71 -2.71
N SER A 170 -0.21 0.63 -1.74
CA SER A 170 -0.80 -0.60 -1.27
C SER A 170 -2.27 -0.67 -1.63
N VAL A 171 -2.73 -1.86 -2.03
CA VAL A 171 -4.12 -2.12 -2.40
C VAL A 171 -4.57 -3.42 -1.76
N SER A 172 -5.77 -3.40 -1.18
CA SER A 172 -6.42 -4.59 -0.63
C SER A 172 -6.76 -5.57 -1.74
N VAL A 173 -6.46 -6.85 -1.54
CA VAL A 173 -6.90 -7.91 -2.46
C VAL A 173 -8.24 -8.43 -1.97
N ILE A 174 -9.27 -8.25 -2.80
CA ILE A 174 -10.64 -8.63 -2.47
C ILE A 174 -10.99 -9.98 -3.09
N ASP A 175 -11.55 -10.87 -2.28
CA ASP A 175 -12.16 -12.09 -2.78
C ASP A 175 -13.46 -11.73 -3.54
N PRO A 176 -13.54 -11.97 -4.85
CA PRO A 176 -14.73 -11.62 -5.65
C PRO A 176 -15.98 -12.40 -5.24
N ASP A 177 -15.83 -13.55 -4.58
CA ASP A 177 -16.95 -14.39 -4.15
C ASP A 177 -17.59 -13.88 -2.85
N THR A 178 -16.80 -13.29 -1.96
CA THR A 178 -17.24 -12.90 -0.60
C THR A 178 -17.25 -11.39 -0.37
N GLY A 179 -16.52 -10.63 -1.19
CA GLY A 179 -16.29 -9.20 -0.99
C GLY A 179 -15.35 -8.88 0.19
N ALA A 180 -14.73 -9.90 0.79
CA ALA A 180 -13.81 -9.71 1.90
C ALA A 180 -12.38 -9.45 1.42
N ALA A 181 -11.65 -8.59 2.13
CA ALA A 181 -10.21 -8.51 1.96
C ALA A 181 -9.56 -9.82 2.43
N ILE A 182 -8.69 -10.37 1.59
CA ILE A 182 -7.95 -11.62 1.84
C ILE A 182 -6.44 -11.41 1.95
N GLY A 183 -5.97 -10.20 1.71
CA GLY A 183 -4.56 -9.85 1.73
C GLY A 183 -4.36 -8.46 1.11
N ALA A 184 -3.12 -8.10 0.84
CA ALA A 184 -2.78 -6.84 0.19
C ALA A 184 -1.62 -7.04 -0.79
N ILE A 185 -1.54 -6.16 -1.78
CA ILE A 185 -0.31 -5.95 -2.53
C ILE A 185 0.27 -4.59 -2.15
N THR A 186 1.59 -4.47 -2.13
CA THR A 186 2.31 -3.19 -2.09
C THR A 186 3.23 -3.11 -3.29
N VAL A 187 3.26 -1.96 -3.93
CA VAL A 187 4.12 -1.67 -5.07
C VAL A 187 4.89 -0.39 -4.79
N GLY A 188 6.22 -0.44 -4.90
CA GLY A 188 7.05 0.77 -4.90
C GLY A 188 6.91 1.49 -6.23
N VAL A 189 6.55 2.77 -6.20
CA VAL A 189 6.37 3.62 -7.39
C VAL A 189 7.47 4.67 -7.42
N VAL A 190 8.32 4.61 -8.46
CA VAL A 190 9.44 5.56 -8.65
C VAL A 190 8.87 6.90 -9.12
N VAL A 191 9.05 7.94 -8.30
CA VAL A 191 8.42 9.25 -8.51
C VAL A 191 8.94 9.94 -9.77
N ASP A 192 10.21 9.75 -10.11
CA ASP A 192 10.83 10.36 -11.29
C ASP A 192 10.33 9.76 -12.61
N GLU A 193 9.62 8.63 -12.57
CA GLU A 193 9.06 7.93 -13.73
C GLU A 193 7.54 8.18 -13.92
N LEU A 194 6.94 9.07 -13.10
CA LEU A 194 5.53 9.50 -13.20
C LEU A 194 5.28 10.54 -14.29
#